data_AF-A0A956SAA9-F1
#
_entry.id   AF-A0A956SAA9-F1
#
_cell.length_a   1.000
_cell.length_b   1.000
_cell.length_c   1.000
_cell.angle_alpha   90.00
_cell.angle_beta   90.00
_cell.angle_gamma   90.00
#
_symmetry.space_group_name_H-M   'P 1'
#
loop_
_entity.id
_entity.type
_entity.pdbx_description
1 polymer ?
#
loop_
_entity_poly.entity_id
_entity_poly.type
_entity_poly.pdbx_seq_one_letter_code
_entity_poly.pdbx_strand_id
1 'polypeptide(L)'
;MSRSCAPALLVLLLLLGLGGSTVEGQCVREWSDAFPGGDFDGPINVVREWNGDLYVGGDFTRAGGHPASGIARWDGTGWEEVGGGVLPRHSFLFVQDLAIFDDGGGEDLYVAGNFLEAGGLPIRGLARWDGTSW
;
A
#
# COMPACT_ATOMS: atom_id res chain seq x y z
N MET A 1 -4.99 -8.44 2.04
CA MET A 1 -5.81 -9.25 2.98
C MET A 1 -7.28 -9.04 2.64
N SER A 2 -7.90 -9.91 1.83
CA SER A 2 -9.35 -9.88 1.63
C SER A 2 -10.02 -10.89 2.55
N ARG A 3 -11.11 -10.50 3.23
CA ARG A 3 -11.93 -11.45 4.00
C ARG A 3 -12.86 -12.17 3.02
N SER A 4 -12.53 -13.42 2.68
CA SER A 4 -13.44 -14.30 1.97
C SER A 4 -14.26 -15.08 3.00
N CYS A 5 -15.53 -14.70 3.19
CA CYS A 5 -16.49 -15.56 3.86
C CYS A 5 -17.06 -16.52 2.81
N ALA A 6 -16.58 -17.76 2.75
CA ALA A 6 -17.28 -18.77 1.97
C ALA A 6 -18.67 -19.00 2.61
N PRO A 7 -19.78 -19.03 1.84
CA PRO A 7 -21.07 -19.40 2.41
C PRO A 7 -20.98 -20.85 2.85
N ALA A 8 -21.48 -21.15 4.05
CA ALA A 8 -21.48 -22.49 4.62
C ALA A 8 -22.11 -23.49 3.62
N LEU A 9 -21.29 -24.27 2.91
CA LEU A 9 -21.79 -25.35 2.09
C LEU A 9 -22.24 -26.45 3.05
N LEU A 10 -23.56 -26.64 3.11
CA LEU A 10 -24.28 -27.59 3.94
C LEU A 10 -23.66 -29.00 3.80
N VAL A 11 -22.84 -29.43 4.76
CA VAL A 11 -22.39 -30.83 4.84
C VAL A 11 -23.56 -31.65 5.36
N LEU A 12 -24.25 -32.34 4.45
CA LEU A 12 -25.31 -33.28 4.79
C LEU A 12 -24.70 -34.55 5.40
N LEU A 13 -24.47 -34.54 6.71
CA LEU A 13 -24.11 -35.73 7.48
C LEU A 13 -25.38 -36.51 7.82
N LEU A 14 -25.61 -37.60 7.09
CA LEU A 14 -26.54 -38.65 7.49
C LEU A 14 -25.86 -39.54 8.54
N LEU A 15 -26.57 -39.68 9.67
CA LEU A 15 -26.56 -40.77 10.66
C LEU A 15 -25.85 -40.52 12.00
N LEU A 16 -26.72 -40.29 13.00
CA LEU A 16 -26.69 -40.79 14.39
C LEU A 16 -25.88 -39.99 15.42
N GLY A 17 -26.59 -39.06 16.09
CA GLY A 17 -26.51 -38.93 17.55
C GLY A 17 -25.66 -37.80 18.12
N LEU A 18 -26.37 -36.86 18.78
CA LEU A 18 -25.93 -35.99 19.88
C LEU A 18 -24.87 -34.91 19.59
N GLY A 19 -25.32 -33.65 19.68
CA GLY A 19 -24.46 -32.47 19.85
C GLY A 19 -24.58 -31.47 18.70
N GLY A 20 -25.60 -30.60 18.74
CA GLY A 20 -25.67 -29.45 17.83
C GLY A 20 -24.63 -28.41 18.23
N SER A 21 -23.39 -28.55 17.76
CA SER A 21 -22.45 -27.44 17.74
C SER A 21 -22.94 -26.44 16.69
N THR A 22 -23.24 -25.21 17.11
CA THR A 22 -23.41 -24.08 16.19
C THR A 22 -22.15 -23.97 15.33
N VAL A 23 -22.26 -24.30 14.05
CA VAL A 23 -21.18 -24.05 13.09
C VAL A 23 -21.21 -22.56 12.80
N GLU A 24 -20.54 -21.78 13.64
CA GLU A 24 -20.19 -20.41 13.27
C GLU A 24 -19.30 -20.50 12.03
N GLY A 25 -19.72 -19.86 10.92
CA GLY A 25 -18.91 -19.79 9.71
C GLY A 25 -17.54 -19.21 10.06
N GLN A 26 -16.51 -20.06 10.04
CA GLN A 26 -15.16 -19.63 10.35
C GLN A 26 -14.67 -18.77 9.18
N CYS A 27 -14.58 -17.45 9.42
CA CYS A 27 -13.88 -16.53 8.54
C CYS A 27 -12.37 -16.83 8.69
N VAL A 28 -11.89 -17.82 7.95
CA VAL A 28 -10.46 -18.17 7.94
C VAL A 28 -9.70 -17.07 7.18
N ARG A 29 -8.63 -16.58 7.79
CA ARG A 29 -7.69 -15.68 7.11
C ARG A 29 -6.86 -16.52 6.14
N GLU A 30 -7.34 -16.62 4.91
CA GLU A 30 -6.59 -17.21 3.82
C GLU A 30 -5.62 -16.18 3.25
N TRP A 31 -4.43 -16.63 2.89
CA TRP A 31 -3.52 -15.81 2.09
C TRP A 31 -4.08 -15.70 0.67
N SER A 32 -4.16 -14.49 0.13
CA SER A 32 -4.38 -14.29 -1.30
C SER A 32 -3.01 -14.18 -1.97
N ASP A 33 -2.78 -14.96 -3.03
CA ASP A 33 -1.50 -15.00 -3.73
C ASP A 33 -1.11 -13.65 -4.39
N ALA A 34 -2.07 -12.73 -4.56
CA ALA A 34 -1.85 -11.40 -5.12
C ALA A 34 -2.27 -10.28 -4.16
N PHE A 35 -1.51 -9.18 -4.17
CA PHE A 35 -1.94 -7.92 -3.59
C PHE A 35 -3.01 -7.28 -4.50
N PRO A 36 -4.17 -6.84 -3.96
CA PRO A 36 -5.19 -6.15 -4.76
C PRO A 36 -4.62 -4.91 -5.44
N GLY A 37 -4.74 -4.80 -6.77
CA GLY A 37 -4.19 -3.66 -7.52
C GLY A 37 -2.68 -3.71 -7.76
N GLY A 38 -2.03 -4.88 -7.67
CA GLY A 38 -0.58 -5.06 -7.87
C GLY A 38 -0.04 -4.89 -9.30
N ASP A 39 -0.48 -3.86 -10.04
CA ASP A 39 0.00 -3.53 -11.39
C ASP A 39 0.96 -2.34 -11.32
N PHE A 40 2.24 -2.63 -11.06
CA PHE A 40 3.33 -1.66 -11.07
C PHE A 40 4.21 -1.91 -12.30
N ASP A 41 4.62 -0.85 -12.98
CA ASP A 41 5.48 -0.92 -14.17
C ASP A 41 6.99 -0.99 -13.83
N GLY A 42 7.33 -1.02 -12.55
CA GLY A 42 8.68 -1.18 -12.07
C GLY A 42 8.74 -1.59 -10.59
N PRO A 43 9.95 -1.79 -10.04
CA PRO A 43 10.10 -2.38 -8.71
C PRO A 43 9.68 -1.43 -7.59
N ILE A 44 9.02 -2.00 -6.58
CA ILE A 44 8.81 -1.36 -5.28
C ILE A 44 10.04 -1.65 -4.41
N ASN A 45 10.64 -0.61 -3.85
CA ASN A 45 11.82 -0.72 -2.99
C ASN A 45 11.46 -0.67 -1.50
N VAL A 46 10.39 0.05 -1.16
CA VAL A 46 9.99 0.29 0.23
C VAL A 46 8.48 0.37 0.36
N VAL A 47 7.99 -0.07 1.52
CA VAL A 47 6.58 0.01 1.90
C VAL A 47 6.49 0.55 3.34
N ARG A 48 5.51 1.41 3.62
CA ARG A 48 5.27 1.98 4.94
C ARG A 48 3.79 2.26 5.16
N GLU A 49 3.28 1.89 6.32
CA GLU A 49 1.94 2.31 6.75
C GLU A 49 2.04 3.67 7.44
N TRP A 50 1.08 4.55 7.15
CA TRP A 50 0.92 5.85 7.79
C TRP A 50 -0.51 6.33 7.67
N ASN A 51 -1.09 6.81 8.76
CA ASN A 51 -2.47 7.29 8.82
C ASN A 51 -3.54 6.31 8.30
N GLY A 52 -3.31 5.00 8.43
CA GLY A 52 -4.25 3.96 8.00
C GLY A 52 -4.13 3.57 6.52
N ASP A 53 -3.24 4.22 5.78
CA ASP A 53 -2.98 3.95 4.37
C ASP A 53 -1.60 3.33 4.17
N LEU A 54 -1.43 2.57 3.08
CA LEU A 54 -0.16 1.95 2.74
C LEU A 54 0.56 2.75 1.65
N TYR A 55 1.73 3.28 1.97
CA TYR A 55 2.60 3.99 1.05
C TYR A 55 3.66 3.04 0.50
N VAL A 56 3.91 3.14 -0.80
CA VAL A 56 5.00 2.42 -1.47
C VAL A 56 5.90 3.42 -2.18
N GLY A 57 7.20 3.19 -2.09
CA GLY A 57 8.23 3.92 -2.80
C GLY A 57 9.03 2.97 -3.67
N GLY A 58 9.37 3.39 -4.89
CA GLY A 58 10.10 2.54 -5.82
C GLY A 58 10.56 3.26 -7.08
N ASP A 59 10.85 2.47 -8.09
CA ASP A 59 11.22 2.89 -9.44
C ASP A 59 10.08 2.50 -10.39
N PHE A 60 8.98 3.23 -10.29
CA PHE A 60 7.77 3.02 -11.10
C PHE A 60 7.19 4.36 -11.54
N THR A 61 6.47 4.36 -12.66
CA THR A 61 5.70 5.51 -13.15
C THR A 61 4.19 5.27 -13.09
N ARG A 62 3.79 4.03 -12.78
CA ARG A 62 2.39 3.61 -12.66
C ARG A 62 2.19 2.70 -11.46
N ALA A 63 1.05 2.85 -10.81
CA ALA A 63 0.58 1.99 -9.72
C ALA A 63 -0.90 1.67 -9.93
N GLY A 64 -1.27 0.39 -9.89
CA GLY A 64 -2.66 -0.04 -10.09
C GLY A 64 -3.26 0.39 -11.42
N GLY A 65 -2.46 0.54 -12.47
CA GLY A 65 -2.92 1.03 -13.77
C GLY A 65 -3.13 2.55 -13.87
N HIS A 66 -2.81 3.33 -12.84
CA HIS A 66 -2.88 4.80 -12.84
C HIS A 66 -1.48 5.43 -12.81
N PRO A 67 -1.30 6.67 -13.33
CA PRO A 67 -0.04 7.41 -13.18
C PRO A 67 0.28 7.63 -11.69
N ALA A 68 1.50 7.29 -11.28
CA ALA A 68 2.05 7.57 -9.96
C ALA A 68 3.57 7.49 -10.04
N SER A 69 4.28 8.62 -9.92
CA SER A 69 5.73 8.64 -10.10
C SER A 69 6.47 8.39 -8.79
N GLY A 70 7.12 7.23 -8.69
CA GLY A 70 8.05 6.87 -7.61
C GLY A 70 7.44 6.66 -6.23
N ILE A 71 6.24 7.18 -5.97
CA ILE A 71 5.48 7.02 -4.74
C ILE A 71 3.99 6.86 -5.04
N ALA A 72 3.32 5.94 -4.32
CA ALA A 72 1.89 5.72 -4.41
C ALA A 72 1.32 5.36 -3.04
N ARG A 73 0.02 5.61 -2.84
CA ARG A 73 -0.73 5.35 -1.61
C ARG A 73 -1.88 4.40 -1.90
N TRP A 74 -2.09 3.40 -1.06
CA TRP A 74 -3.24 2.50 -1.09
C TRP A 74 -4.19 2.82 0.06
N ASP A 75 -5.42 3.17 -0.28
CA ASP A 75 -6.46 3.60 0.65
C ASP A 75 -7.36 2.46 1.20
N GLY A 76 -7.02 1.22 0.86
CA GLY A 76 -7.84 0.04 1.13
C GLY A 76 -8.66 -0.46 -0.07
N THR A 77 -8.83 0.38 -1.10
CA THR A 77 -9.64 0.10 -2.30
C THR A 77 -8.88 0.27 -3.61
N GLY A 78 -7.95 1.22 -3.68
CA GLY A 78 -7.21 1.59 -4.88
C GLY A 78 -5.86 2.25 -4.59
N TRP A 79 -4.99 2.28 -5.60
CA TRP A 79 -3.75 3.06 -5.57
C TRP A 79 -4.01 4.49 -6.06
N GLU A 80 -3.45 5.47 -5.37
CA GLU A 80 -3.48 6.90 -5.70
C GLU A 80 -2.07 7.48 -5.79
N GLU A 81 -1.92 8.51 -6.62
CA GLU A 81 -0.70 9.33 -6.66
C GLU A 81 -0.58 10.19 -5.40
N VAL A 82 0.64 10.32 -4.88
CA VAL A 82 0.92 11.17 -3.71
C VAL A 82 1.48 12.51 -4.18
N GLY A 83 0.71 13.58 -4.05
CA GLY A 83 1.18 14.96 -4.24
C GLY A 83 1.82 15.28 -5.60
N GLY A 84 1.51 14.55 -6.68
CA GLY A 84 2.18 14.70 -7.99
C GLY A 84 3.50 13.91 -8.12
N GLY A 85 3.78 13.01 -7.18
CA GLY A 85 4.90 12.08 -7.20
C GLY A 85 6.26 12.72 -6.94
N VAL A 86 7.30 11.89 -7.09
CA VAL A 86 8.70 12.31 -7.11
C VAL A 86 9.31 12.01 -8.46
N LEU A 87 10.11 12.93 -8.99
CA LEU A 87 10.74 12.77 -10.30
C LEU A 87 12.21 12.39 -10.19
N PRO A 88 12.66 11.40 -10.96
CA PRO A 88 14.02 10.89 -10.88
C PRO A 88 15.08 11.92 -11.24
N ARG A 89 16.25 11.79 -10.60
CA ARG A 89 17.50 12.32 -11.16
C ARG A 89 18.05 11.44 -12.29
N HIS A 90 17.90 10.11 -12.14
CA HIS A 90 18.40 9.10 -13.07
C HIS A 90 17.31 8.06 -13.32
N SER A 91 17.39 7.32 -14.42
CA SER A 91 16.38 6.32 -14.83
C SER A 91 16.23 5.10 -13.90
N PHE A 92 16.82 5.12 -12.70
CA PHE A 92 16.67 4.09 -11.67
C PHE A 92 16.98 4.66 -10.26
N LEU A 93 16.51 3.99 -9.20
CA LEU A 93 16.74 4.28 -7.76
C LEU A 93 16.00 5.49 -7.15
N PHE A 94 14.74 5.74 -7.54
CA PHE A 94 14.03 6.98 -7.19
C PHE A 94 13.77 7.07 -5.69
N VAL A 95 12.79 6.32 -5.16
CA VAL A 95 12.56 6.23 -3.72
C VAL A 95 13.22 4.98 -3.19
N GLN A 96 14.03 5.15 -2.16
CA GLN A 96 14.82 4.09 -1.53
C GLN A 96 14.37 3.84 -0.09
N ASP A 97 13.84 4.85 0.59
CA ASP A 97 13.31 4.68 1.94
C ASP A 97 12.13 5.62 2.21
N LEU A 98 11.29 5.19 3.15
CA LEU A 98 10.18 5.93 3.72
C LEU A 98 10.33 5.86 5.24
N ALA A 99 10.18 6.99 5.93
CA ALA A 99 10.22 7.04 7.40
C ALA A 99 9.08 7.89 7.94
N ILE A 100 8.52 7.50 9.09
CA ILE A 100 7.61 8.37 9.84
C ILE A 100 8.42 9.06 10.92
N PHE A 101 8.30 10.37 11.00
CA PHE A 101 8.98 11.16 12.02
C PHE A 101 8.11 12.33 12.45
N ASP A 102 8.11 12.61 13.75
CA ASP A 102 7.44 13.76 14.36
C ASP A 102 8.51 14.81 14.72
N ASP A 103 8.48 15.95 14.03
CA ASP A 103 9.39 17.08 14.26
C ASP A 103 8.88 18.07 15.33
N GLY A 104 7.76 17.74 15.99
CA GLY A 104 7.03 18.56 16.94
C GLY A 104 5.70 19.11 16.39
N GLY A 105 5.44 18.94 15.09
CA GLY A 105 4.18 19.31 14.43
C GLY A 105 3.15 18.18 14.30
N GLY A 106 3.53 16.94 14.65
CA GLY A 106 2.79 15.72 14.33
C GLY A 106 3.62 14.78 13.46
N GLU A 107 3.16 13.53 13.32
CA GLU A 107 3.83 12.53 12.50
C GLU A 107 3.65 12.83 11.01
N ASP A 108 4.77 13.03 10.29
CA ASP A 108 4.81 13.20 8.84
C ASP A 108 5.56 12.04 8.17
N LEU A 109 5.31 11.84 6.86
CA LEU A 109 6.02 10.87 6.04
C LEU A 109 7.23 11.53 5.37
N TYR A 110 8.41 10.97 5.56
CA TYR A 110 9.65 11.41 4.93
C TYR A 110 10.04 10.43 3.82
N VAL A 111 10.35 10.98 2.65
CA VAL A 111 10.70 10.23 1.44
C VAL A 111 12.15 10.49 1.10
N ALA A 112 12.95 9.44 1.02
CA ALA A 112 14.38 9.54 0.73
C ALA A 112 14.77 8.74 -0.53
N GLY A 113 15.70 9.28 -1.32
CA GLY A 113 16.27 8.56 -2.46
C GLY A 113 16.95 9.44 -3.50
N ASN A 114 16.90 9.04 -4.77
CA ASN A 114 17.57 9.69 -5.89
C ASN A 114 16.60 10.46 -6.82
N PHE A 115 15.85 11.40 -6.24
CA PHE A 115 14.94 12.28 -6.99
C PHE A 115 15.41 13.74 -6.97
N LEU A 116 14.94 14.52 -7.94
CA LEU A 116 15.24 15.95 -8.10
C LEU A 116 14.06 16.86 -7.75
N GLU A 117 12.86 16.30 -7.79
CA GLU A 117 11.63 17.03 -7.58
C GLU A 117 10.63 16.19 -6.79
N ALA A 118 9.77 16.87 -6.03
CA ALA A 118 8.59 16.30 -5.39
C ALA A 118 7.43 17.28 -5.61
N GLY A 119 6.34 16.81 -6.23
CA GLY A 119 5.17 17.64 -6.57
C GLY A 119 5.50 18.89 -7.40
N GLY A 120 6.50 18.81 -8.27
CA GLY A 120 6.97 19.93 -9.10
C GLY A 120 7.86 20.96 -8.37
N LEU A 121 8.17 20.75 -7.08
CA LEU A 121 9.14 21.56 -6.34
C LEU A 121 10.55 20.96 -6.47
N PRO A 122 11.61 21.77 -6.56
CA PRO A 122 13.00 21.30 -6.75
C PRO A 122 13.63 20.75 -5.45
N ILE A 123 13.01 19.72 -4.86
CA ILE A 123 13.42 19.05 -3.63
C ILE A 123 14.31 17.84 -3.98
N ARG A 124 15.53 17.79 -3.43
CA ARG A 124 16.55 16.82 -3.82
C ARG A 124 16.77 15.76 -2.74
N GLY A 125 16.33 14.55 -3.03
CA GLY A 125 16.68 13.32 -2.31
C GLY A 125 16.12 13.14 -0.92
N LEU A 126 15.55 14.17 -0.30
CA LEU A 126 14.79 14.08 0.95
C LEU A 126 13.62 15.07 0.90
N ALA A 127 12.40 14.58 1.01
CA ALA A 127 11.16 15.35 1.06
C ALA A 127 10.34 14.95 2.28
N ARG A 128 9.54 15.87 2.82
CA ARG A 128 8.52 15.60 3.84
C ARG A 128 7.16 15.56 3.14
N TRP A 129 6.19 14.85 3.68
CA TRP A 129 4.82 14.81 3.19
C TRP A 129 3.89 14.87 4.40
N ASP A 130 3.10 15.94 4.50
CA ASP A 130 2.22 16.21 5.65
C ASP A 130 0.80 15.65 5.48
N GLY A 131 0.56 14.90 4.41
CA GLY A 131 -0.76 14.36 4.06
C GLY A 131 -1.49 15.19 3.01
N THR A 132 -1.01 16.42 2.77
CA THR A 132 -1.58 17.35 1.80
C THR A 132 -0.54 18.01 0.89
N SER A 133 0.69 18.23 1.38
CA SER A 133 1.77 18.91 0.68
C SER A 133 3.16 18.35 0.99
N TRP A 134 4.09 18.57 0.05
CA TRP A 134 5.51 18.20 0.14
C TRP A 134 6.36 19.24 0.90
#